data_AF-A0A352IZQ3-F1
#
_entry.id   AF-A0A352IZQ3-F1
#
_cell.length_a   1.000
_cell.length_b   1.000
_cell.length_c   1.000
_cell.angle_alpha   90.00
_cell.angle_beta   90.00
_cell.angle_gamma   90.00
#
_symmetry.space_group_name_H-M   'P 1'
#
loop_
_entity.id
_entity.type
_entity.pdbx_description
1 polymer ?
#
loop_
_entity_poly.entity_id
_entity_poly.type
_entity_poly.pdbx_seq_one_letter_code
_entity_poly.pdbx_strand_id
1 'polypeptide(L)'
;MIVCGVELTGSDAVVCFLNMDRGQFNLPECKVRKLSLPKNHSREDLKQFQAAFAALMAEYGVTHVAIKERMPKGKFAGGAVSFKMEAAIQLITDIELTVTLLPSALIKSTLAANPLPIAFAETGLKAFQEAAFVSAYVGQLQSQ
;
A
#
# COMPACT_ATOMS: atom_id res chain seq x y z
N MET A 1 4.85 14.76 -2.74
CA MET A 1 5.41 13.41 -2.97
C MET A 1 4.24 12.45 -3.08
N ILE A 2 4.27 11.47 -4.00
CA ILE A 2 3.20 10.49 -4.15
C ILE A 2 3.56 9.23 -3.36
N VAL A 3 2.70 8.86 -2.40
CA VAL A 3 2.79 7.65 -1.59
C VAL A 3 1.76 6.64 -2.09
N CYS A 4 2.18 5.39 -2.27
CA CYS A 4 1.28 4.26 -2.45
C CYS A 4 1.04 3.56 -1.12
N GLY A 5 -0.17 3.66 -0.59
CA GLY A 5 -0.61 2.81 0.51
C GLY A 5 -1.01 1.43 0.00
N VAL A 6 -0.61 0.38 0.72
CA VAL A 6 -0.86 -1.01 0.35
C VAL A 6 -1.50 -1.77 1.50
N GLU A 7 -2.61 -2.45 1.22
CA GLU A 7 -3.12 -3.54 2.05
C GLU A 7 -2.92 -4.88 1.34
N LEU A 8 -2.24 -5.81 2.01
CA LEU A 8 -2.09 -7.18 1.55
C LEU A 8 -3.19 -8.06 2.17
N THR A 9 -4.10 -8.55 1.33
CA THR A 9 -5.26 -9.33 1.76
C THR A 9 -5.50 -10.53 0.85
N GLY A 10 -5.43 -11.73 1.42
CA GLY A 10 -5.50 -12.98 0.66
C GLY A 10 -4.38 -13.06 -0.39
N SER A 11 -4.78 -12.99 -1.66
CA SER A 11 -3.90 -12.99 -2.84
C SER A 11 -3.77 -11.62 -3.51
N ASP A 12 -4.30 -10.56 -2.88
CA ASP A 12 -4.37 -9.24 -3.49
C ASP A 12 -3.51 -8.23 -2.71
N ALA A 13 -2.78 -7.41 -3.46
CA ALA A 13 -2.20 -6.15 -3.02
C ALA A 13 -3.14 -5.01 -3.45
N VAL A 14 -3.97 -4.55 -2.53
CA VAL A 14 -4.88 -3.41 -2.75
C VAL A 14 -4.09 -2.12 -2.61
N VAL A 15 -4.25 -1.20 -3.56
CA VAL A 15 -3.46 0.03 -3.66
C VAL A 15 -4.33 1.28 -3.56
N CYS A 16 -3.75 2.33 -3.00
CA CYS A 16 -4.29 3.68 -3.00
C CYS A 16 -3.13 4.68 -3.12
N PHE A 17 -3.26 5.66 -4.00
CA PHE A 17 -2.28 6.74 -4.12
C PHE A 17 -2.77 7.97 -3.38
N LEU A 18 -1.85 8.56 -2.63
CA LEU A 18 -2.07 9.82 -1.95
C LEU A 18 -0.87 10.72 -2.23
N ASN A 19 -1.14 11.97 -2.56
CA ASN A 19 -0.14 13.00 -2.61
C ASN A 19 -0.56 14.10 -1.66
N MET A 20 0.39 14.64 -0.91
CA MET A 20 0.18 15.83 -0.11
C MET A 20 1.19 16.88 -0.51
N ASP A 21 0.69 18.04 -0.92
CA ASP A 21 1.49 19.21 -1.25
C ASP A 21 0.97 20.42 -0.46
N ARG A 22 1.85 21.05 0.33
CA ARG A 22 1.54 22.21 1.18
C ARG A 22 0.25 22.08 2.01
N GLY A 23 0.00 20.90 2.56
CA GLY A 23 -1.17 20.60 3.39
C GLY A 23 -2.47 20.34 2.62
N GLN A 24 -2.45 20.40 1.29
CA GLN A 24 -3.54 19.91 0.44
C GLN A 24 -3.25 18.47 0.04
N PHE A 25 -4.11 17.55 0.46
CA PHE A 25 -4.05 16.17 0.00
C PHE A 25 -4.88 16.02 -1.29
N ASN A 26 -4.39 15.19 -2.20
CA ASN A 26 -5.13 14.76 -3.38
C ASN A 26 -4.99 13.23 -3.53
N LEU A 27 -5.99 12.63 -4.18
CA LEU A 27 -6.03 11.20 -4.48
C LEU A 27 -5.94 11.06 -6.01
N PRO A 28 -4.75 10.83 -6.57
CA PRO A 28 -4.59 10.59 -8.00
C PRO A 28 -5.49 9.44 -8.45
N GLU A 29 -6.25 9.65 -9.53
CA GLU A 29 -7.10 8.60 -10.07
C GLU A 29 -6.24 7.46 -10.62
N CYS A 30 -6.42 6.26 -10.07
CA CYS A 30 -5.74 5.06 -10.54
C CYS A 30 -6.77 4.01 -10.99
N LYS A 31 -6.64 3.56 -12.24
CA LYS A 31 -7.50 2.49 -12.79
C LYS A 31 -7.23 1.15 -12.11
N VAL A 32 -5.98 0.90 -11.71
CA VAL A 32 -5.56 -0.31 -11.02
C VAL A 32 -5.81 -0.15 -9.52
N ARG A 33 -6.85 -0.79 -9.00
CA ARG A 33 -7.18 -0.75 -7.56
C ARG A 33 -6.50 -1.83 -6.74
N LYS A 34 -6.04 -2.89 -7.40
CA LYS A 34 -5.31 -4.00 -6.79
C LYS A 34 -4.51 -4.78 -7.84
N LEU A 35 -3.42 -5.40 -7.42
CA LEU A 35 -2.72 -6.44 -8.17
C LEU A 35 -2.85 -7.78 -7.45
N SER A 36 -3.01 -8.87 -8.19
CA SER A 36 -3.27 -10.19 -7.61
C SER A 36 -2.15 -11.17 -7.94
N LEU A 37 -1.74 -11.98 -6.97
CA LEU A 37 -0.84 -13.11 -7.14
C LEU A 37 -1.66 -14.43 -7.18
N PRO A 38 -1.54 -15.28 -8.21
CA PRO A 38 -2.26 -16.55 -8.25
C PRO A 38 -2.05 -17.43 -7.01
N LYS A 39 -3.08 -18.14 -6.56
CA LYS A 39 -3.01 -18.99 -5.36
C LYS A 39 -1.90 -20.05 -5.43
N ASN A 40 -1.73 -20.67 -6.59
CA ASN A 40 -0.70 -21.67 -6.88
C ASN A 40 0.42 -21.08 -7.74
N HIS A 41 0.88 -19.87 -7.38
CA HIS A 41 1.90 -19.15 -8.14
C HIS A 41 3.23 -19.93 -8.23
N SER A 42 3.81 -19.85 -9.41
CA SER A 42 5.19 -20.24 -9.71
C SER A 42 6.17 -19.11 -9.36
N ARG A 43 7.46 -19.37 -9.59
CA ARG A 43 8.49 -18.33 -9.57
C ARG A 43 8.21 -17.22 -10.59
N GLU A 44 7.68 -17.58 -11.75
CA GLU A 44 7.44 -16.63 -12.84
C GLU A 44 6.29 -15.68 -12.49
N ASP A 45 5.21 -16.20 -11.88
CA ASP A 45 4.10 -15.37 -11.40
C ASP A 45 4.55 -14.34 -10.34
N LEU A 46 5.50 -14.69 -9.46
CA LEU A 46 6.07 -13.75 -8.48
C LEU A 46 6.86 -12.62 -9.16
N LYS A 47 7.65 -12.95 -10.18
CA LYS A 47 8.38 -11.94 -10.96
C LYS A 47 7.43 -11.02 -11.72
N GLN A 48 6.39 -11.58 -12.32
CA GLN A 48 5.37 -10.82 -13.03
C GLN A 48 4.60 -9.89 -12.09
N PHE A 49 4.24 -10.37 -10.89
CA PHE A 49 3.64 -9.53 -9.86
C PHE A 49 4.57 -8.37 -9.47
N GLN A 50 5.86 -8.66 -9.19
CA GLN A 50 6.85 -7.64 -8.82
C GLN A 50 7.02 -6.60 -9.95
N ALA A 51 7.21 -7.05 -11.19
CA ALA A 51 7.39 -6.18 -12.34
C ALA A 51 6.15 -5.32 -12.63
N ALA A 52 4.94 -5.90 -12.52
CA ALA A 52 3.70 -5.16 -12.69
C ALA A 52 3.51 -4.11 -11.57
N PHE A 53 3.88 -4.44 -10.34
CA PHE A 53 3.86 -3.49 -9.23
C PHE A 53 4.85 -2.34 -9.46
N ALA A 54 6.10 -2.65 -9.83
CA ALA A 54 7.13 -1.65 -10.11
C ALA A 54 6.73 -0.73 -11.29
N ALA A 55 6.22 -1.31 -12.37
CA ALA A 55 5.73 -0.54 -13.52
C ALA A 55 4.60 0.42 -13.14
N LEU A 56 3.66 -0.01 -12.28
CA LEU A 56 2.61 0.85 -11.78
C LEU A 56 3.16 1.98 -10.90
N MET A 57 4.15 1.71 -10.04
CA MET A 57 4.77 2.77 -9.23
C MET A 57 5.47 3.81 -10.13
N ALA A 58 6.19 3.35 -11.15
CA ALA A 58 6.85 4.22 -12.12
C ALA A 58 5.86 5.05 -12.94
N GLU A 59 4.78 4.45 -13.45
CA GLU A 59 3.73 5.12 -14.23
C GLU A 59 3.13 6.32 -13.48
N TYR A 60 2.92 6.18 -12.18
CA TYR A 60 2.31 7.22 -11.33
C TYR A 60 3.33 8.08 -10.58
N GLY A 61 4.64 7.91 -10.81
CA GLY A 61 5.68 8.68 -10.12
C GLY A 61 5.67 8.50 -8.60
N VAL A 62 5.32 7.30 -8.13
CA VAL A 62 5.38 6.94 -6.71
C VAL A 62 6.84 6.78 -6.30
N THR A 63 7.21 7.38 -5.17
CA THR A 63 8.57 7.26 -4.60
C THR A 63 8.58 6.58 -3.24
N HIS A 64 7.41 6.35 -2.65
CA HIS A 64 7.28 5.71 -1.34
C HIS A 64 6.08 4.74 -1.32
N VAL A 65 6.30 3.53 -0.81
CA VAL A 65 5.29 2.49 -0.64
C VAL A 65 5.12 2.21 0.85
N ALA A 66 3.91 2.43 1.36
CA ALA A 66 3.55 2.24 2.76
C ALA A 66 2.62 1.03 2.90
N ILE A 67 3.14 -0.08 3.43
CA ILE A 67 2.41 -1.34 3.54
C ILE A 67 1.86 -1.49 4.96
N LYS A 68 0.56 -1.76 5.10
CA LYS A 68 -0.02 -2.17 6.39
C LYS A 68 0.61 -3.49 6.83
N GLU A 69 1.40 -3.46 7.90
CA GLU A 69 2.14 -4.63 8.37
C GLU A 69 1.19 -5.74 8.80
N ARG A 70 1.53 -6.97 8.41
CA ARG A 70 0.77 -8.18 8.74
C ARG A 70 1.45 -8.89 9.91
N MET A 71 0.69 -9.16 10.98
CA MET A 71 1.21 -9.96 12.09
C MET A 71 1.60 -11.37 11.59
N PRO A 72 2.77 -11.91 11.95
CA PRO A 72 3.17 -13.26 11.53
C PRO A 72 2.45 -14.38 12.30
N LYS A 73 1.87 -14.06 13.45
CA LYS A 73 1.18 -15.02 14.34
C LYS A 73 -0.05 -14.39 15.00
N GLY A 74 -0.93 -15.24 15.52
CA GLY A 74 -2.16 -14.85 16.21
C GLY A 74 -3.41 -14.89 15.34
N LYS A 75 -4.58 -14.61 15.95
CA LYS A 75 -5.90 -14.70 15.31
C LYS A 75 -6.03 -13.85 14.03
N PHE A 76 -5.25 -12.78 13.93
CA PHE A 76 -5.26 -11.85 12.79
C PHE A 76 -3.94 -11.92 12.00
N ALA A 77 -3.28 -13.07 11.99
CA ALA A 77 -2.04 -13.26 11.23
C ALA A 77 -2.26 -13.17 9.72
N GLY A 78 -1.25 -12.67 8.99
CA GLY A 78 -1.21 -12.70 7.54
C GLY A 78 -1.14 -14.13 7.00
N GLY A 79 -1.66 -14.34 5.79
CA GLY A 79 -1.49 -15.61 5.08
C GLY A 79 -0.09 -15.70 4.47
N ALA A 80 0.38 -16.91 4.17
CA ALA A 80 1.69 -17.11 3.54
C ALA A 80 1.83 -16.33 2.21
N VAL A 81 0.74 -16.22 1.44
CA VAL A 81 0.72 -15.49 0.16
C VAL A 81 0.95 -13.99 0.35
N SER A 82 0.38 -13.37 1.40
CA SER A 82 0.61 -11.94 1.65
C SER A 82 2.07 -11.65 1.96
N PHE A 83 2.75 -12.51 2.74
CA PHE A 83 4.18 -12.31 3.02
C PHE A 83 5.06 -12.49 1.78
N LYS A 84 4.68 -13.36 0.84
CA LYS A 84 5.40 -13.45 -0.45
C LYS A 84 5.23 -12.19 -1.30
N MET A 85 4.02 -11.63 -1.36
CA MET A 85 3.79 -10.36 -2.04
C MET A 85 4.55 -9.21 -1.37
N GLU A 86 4.55 -9.16 -0.05
CA GLU A 86 5.32 -8.17 0.74
C GLU A 86 6.80 -8.23 0.39
N ALA A 87 7.41 -9.41 0.48
CA ALA A 87 8.82 -9.62 0.16
C ALA A 87 9.12 -9.28 -1.30
N ALA A 88 8.22 -9.63 -2.23
CA ALA A 88 8.37 -9.25 -3.64
C ALA A 88 8.39 -7.73 -3.82
N ILE A 89 7.54 -6.97 -3.12
CA ILE A 89 7.52 -5.50 -3.17
C ILE A 89 8.79 -4.92 -2.52
N GLN A 90 9.21 -5.42 -1.36
CA GLN A 90 10.40 -4.95 -0.65
C GLN A 90 11.70 -5.14 -1.43
N LEU A 91 11.75 -6.11 -2.33
CA LEU A 91 12.94 -6.45 -3.14
C LEU A 91 12.94 -5.79 -4.54
N ILE A 92 12.03 -4.86 -4.81
CA ILE A 92 12.05 -4.05 -6.03
C ILE A 92 13.34 -3.19 -6.03
N THR A 93 14.09 -3.21 -7.13
CA THR A 93 15.40 -2.53 -7.26
C THR A 93 15.60 -1.83 -8.60
N ASP A 94 14.68 -2.02 -9.55
CA ASP A 94 14.68 -1.39 -10.87
C ASP A 94 14.25 0.09 -10.84
N ILE A 95 13.61 0.51 -9.74
CA ILE A 95 13.24 1.89 -9.45
C ILE A 95 13.57 2.25 -8.00
N GLU A 96 13.96 3.49 -7.76
CA GLU A 96 14.20 4.03 -6.42
C GLU A 96 12.87 4.15 -5.66
N LEU A 97 12.61 3.19 -4.78
CA LEU A 97 11.41 3.16 -3.94
C LEU A 97 11.79 2.96 -2.47
N THR A 98 11.32 3.85 -1.62
CA THR A 98 11.32 3.60 -0.17
C THR A 98 10.10 2.74 0.19
N VAL A 99 10.32 1.56 0.75
CA VAL A 99 9.25 0.67 1.21
C VAL A 99 9.23 0.62 2.74
N THR A 100 8.10 0.99 3.33
CA THR A 100 7.92 1.03 4.79
C THR A 100 6.78 0.10 5.22
N LEU A 101 7.02 -0.70 6.25
CA LEU A 101 5.97 -1.45 6.93
C LEU A 101 5.38 -0.58 8.05
N LEU A 102 4.05 -0.51 8.11
CA LEU A 102 3.31 0.26 9.09
C LEU A 102 2.66 -0.67 10.12
N PRO A 103 3.21 -0.75 11.36
CA PRO A 103 2.58 -1.50 12.42
C PRO A 103 1.18 -0.97 12.74
N SER A 104 0.25 -1.87 13.08
CA SER A 104 -1.12 -1.48 13.45
C SER A 104 -1.17 -0.50 14.63
N ALA A 105 -0.20 -0.56 15.55
CA ALA A 105 -0.10 0.38 16.66
C ALA A 105 0.28 1.79 16.20
N LEU A 106 1.22 1.91 15.25
CA LEU A 106 1.62 3.18 14.64
C LEU A 106 0.45 3.80 13.88
N ILE A 107 -0.26 3.02 13.06
CA ILE A 107 -1.45 3.51 12.33
C ILE A 107 -2.47 4.10 13.31
N LYS A 108 -2.77 3.38 14.41
CA LYS A 108 -3.72 3.85 15.43
C LYS A 108 -3.27 5.13 16.12
N SER A 109 -2.01 5.22 16.55
CA SER A 109 -1.50 6.40 17.25
C SER A 109 -1.41 7.62 16.32
N THR A 110 -0.98 7.42 15.07
CA THR A 110 -0.93 8.49 14.06
C THR A 110 -2.32 9.04 13.77
N LEU A 111 -3.34 8.19 13.58
CA LEU A 111 -4.72 8.63 13.33
C LEU A 111 -5.37 9.33 14.54
N ALA A 112 -4.98 8.95 15.76
CA ALA A 112 -5.47 9.63 16.97
C ALA A 112 -4.90 11.06 17.09
N ALA A 113 -3.63 11.26 16.70
CA ALA A 113 -2.97 12.56 16.71
C ALA A 113 -3.29 13.41 15.47
N ASN A 114 -3.50 12.77 14.33
CA ASN A 114 -3.75 13.39 13.02
C ASN A 114 -4.95 12.69 12.36
N PRO A 115 -6.19 13.04 12.73
CA PRO A 115 -7.38 12.47 12.11
C PRO A 115 -7.39 12.63 10.60
N LEU A 116 -8.13 11.77 9.89
CA LEU A 116 -8.26 11.87 8.44
C LEU A 116 -8.88 13.22 8.07
N PRO A 117 -8.32 13.93 7.08
CA PRO A 117 -8.79 15.27 6.71
C PRO A 117 -10.16 15.28 6.02
N ILE A 118 -10.60 14.11 5.51
CA ILE A 118 -11.93 13.91 4.91
C ILE A 118 -12.52 12.57 5.35
N ALA A 119 -13.84 12.46 5.26
CA ALA A 119 -14.51 11.18 5.46
C ALA A 119 -14.19 10.23 4.29
N PHE A 120 -13.98 8.94 4.58
CA PHE A 120 -13.67 7.96 3.54
C PHE A 120 -14.75 7.89 2.43
N ALA A 121 -16.03 8.08 2.79
CA ALA A 121 -17.14 8.10 1.84
C ALA A 121 -17.03 9.20 0.77
N GLU A 122 -16.27 10.26 1.04
CA GLU A 122 -16.08 11.41 0.15
C GLU A 122 -14.87 11.23 -0.78
N THR A 123 -14.08 10.16 -0.60
CA THR A 123 -12.86 9.89 -1.40
C THR A 123 -13.16 9.38 -2.82
N GLY A 124 -14.37 8.84 -3.06
CA GLY A 124 -14.71 8.11 -4.29
C GLY A 124 -14.04 6.73 -4.43
N LEU A 125 -13.20 6.32 -3.47
CA LEU A 125 -12.56 5.02 -3.45
C LEU A 125 -13.57 3.90 -3.18
N LYS A 126 -13.25 2.68 -3.59
CA LYS A 126 -14.08 1.51 -3.26
C LYS A 126 -13.84 1.10 -1.81
N ALA A 127 -14.87 0.61 -1.12
CA ALA A 127 -14.80 0.22 0.30
C ALA A 127 -13.60 -0.68 0.65
N PHE A 128 -13.23 -1.61 -0.25
CA PHE A 128 -12.08 -2.49 -0.03
C PHE A 128 -10.71 -1.77 -0.06
N GLN A 129 -10.65 -0.51 -0.49
CA GLN A 129 -9.42 0.30 -0.51
C GLN A 129 -9.21 1.11 0.77
N GLU A 130 -10.13 1.09 1.73
CA GLU A 130 -10.06 1.93 2.93
C GLU A 130 -8.76 1.73 3.72
N ALA A 131 -8.35 0.48 3.92
CA ALA A 131 -7.11 0.19 4.62
C ALA A 131 -5.87 0.65 3.85
N ALA A 132 -5.87 0.52 2.52
CA ALA A 132 -4.80 1.03 1.66
C ALA A 132 -4.73 2.57 1.71
N PHE A 133 -5.88 3.24 1.70
CA PHE A 133 -5.97 4.70 1.87
C PHE A 133 -5.39 5.16 3.22
N VAL A 134 -5.77 4.48 4.30
CA VAL A 134 -5.23 4.75 5.64
C VAL A 134 -3.71 4.58 5.65
N SER A 135 -3.19 3.51 5.04
CA SER A 135 -1.74 3.31 4.92
C SER A 135 -1.04 4.39 4.11
N ALA A 136 -1.65 4.88 3.02
CA ALA A 136 -1.09 5.96 2.21
C ALA A 136 -0.99 7.25 3.03
N TYR A 137 -2.06 7.60 3.77
CA TYR A 137 -2.10 8.78 4.62
C TYR A 137 -1.07 8.71 5.76
N VAL A 138 -1.02 7.60 6.48
CA VAL A 138 -0.03 7.42 7.56
C VAL A 138 1.39 7.45 6.99
N GLY A 139 1.64 6.76 5.86
CA GLY A 139 2.94 6.78 5.17
C GLY A 139 3.38 8.19 4.75
N GLN A 140 2.45 9.02 4.27
CA GLN A 140 2.69 10.41 3.93
C GLN A 140 3.11 11.27 5.13
N LEU A 141 2.57 10.98 6.32
CA LEU A 141 2.95 11.68 7.56
C LEU A 141 4.29 11.19 8.12
N GLN A 142 4.69 9.94 7.84
CA GLN A 142 6.00 9.41 8.25
C GLN A 142 7.15 9.84 7.31
N SER A 143 6.83 10.27 6.10
CA SER A 143 7.80 10.65 5.07
C SER A 143 8.07 12.16 5.01
N GLN A 144 7.57 12.93 5.98
CA GLN A 144 7.80 14.36 6.13
C GLN A 144 8.97 14.66 7.07
#